data_AF-A0A1E4CRP1-F1
#
_entry.id   AF-A0A1E4CRP1-F1
#
_cell.length_a   1.000
_cell.length_b   1.000
_cell.length_c   1.000
_cell.angle_alpha   90.00
_cell.angle_beta   90.00
_cell.angle_gamma   90.00
#
_symmetry.space_group_name_H-M   'P 1'
#
loop_
_entity.id
_entity.type
_entity.pdbx_description
1 polymer ?
#
loop_
_entity_poly.entity_id
_entity_poly.type
_entity_poly.pdbx_seq_one_letter_code
_entity_poly.pdbx_strand_id
1 'polypeptide(L)'
;MRFVFAPAFAASGSTVMRGRQLADIALSTRLSEREVTYTALSLDLRDSDLFLTKGALKSLDAVALEQLRHRGNRLFADPVDEALSDDLASAVDGVVAASRTAFDDYRARWPRTPIAIVDHHVDPRVLDIMRTPRDFDEARFGYFGEQMNTIRSKRIARVVDFVQVSTAVIDDSWIARLPTVNVHYGIRRSRALDHHKPFLKGFTAAACHSLILIQHDQAEARRWLPPDYPFWLRSDVTEPAILESIDAIRASYGTAQWREGLEVMRDIADRTSPASIGAQLVSLFA
;
A
#
# COMPACT_ATOMS: atom_id res chain seq x y z
N MET A 1 -18.66 0.92 -14.03
CA MET A 1 -17.88 0.42 -12.88
C MET A 1 -17.92 1.44 -11.76
N ARG A 2 -18.12 0.95 -10.54
CA ARG A 2 -18.32 1.82 -9.38
C ARG A 2 -17.38 1.40 -8.27
N PHE A 3 -16.52 2.32 -7.83
CA PHE A 3 -15.71 2.18 -6.63
C PHE A 3 -16.56 2.58 -5.43
N VAL A 4 -16.95 1.59 -4.65
CA VAL A 4 -17.99 1.74 -3.62
C VAL A 4 -17.35 1.86 -2.25
N PHE A 5 -17.74 2.90 -1.51
CA PHE A 5 -17.33 3.12 -0.13
C PHE A 5 -18.53 3.22 0.81
N ALA A 6 -18.37 2.76 2.05
CA ALA A 6 -19.36 3.03 3.08
C ALA A 6 -19.15 4.44 3.66
N PRO A 7 -20.19 5.29 3.79
CA PRO A 7 -20.06 6.66 4.29
C PRO A 7 -19.35 6.78 5.64
N ALA A 8 -19.56 5.82 6.54
CA ALA A 8 -18.90 5.78 7.85
C ALA A 8 -17.35 5.69 7.77
N PHE A 9 -16.81 5.26 6.63
CA PHE A 9 -15.38 5.13 6.37
C PHE A 9 -14.85 6.11 5.32
N ALA A 10 -15.65 7.10 4.91
CA ALA A 10 -15.32 8.03 3.82
C ALA A 10 -13.99 8.77 4.02
N ALA A 11 -13.64 9.06 5.28
CA ALA A 11 -12.40 9.76 5.65
C ALA A 11 -11.21 8.82 5.89
N SER A 12 -11.39 7.50 5.81
CA SER A 12 -10.29 6.55 6.06
C SER A 12 -9.31 6.53 4.90
N GLY A 13 -8.01 6.44 5.21
CA GLY A 13 -6.96 6.41 4.19
C GLY A 13 -7.14 5.28 3.17
N SER A 14 -7.55 4.08 3.62
CA SER A 14 -7.83 2.96 2.71
C SER A 14 -8.99 3.25 1.76
N THR A 15 -10.04 3.94 2.20
CA THR A 15 -11.17 4.29 1.33
C THR A 15 -10.79 5.37 0.32
N VAL A 16 -10.03 6.38 0.73
CA VAL A 16 -9.52 7.41 -0.19
C VAL A 16 -8.60 6.79 -1.23
N MET A 17 -7.62 5.98 -0.82
CA MET A 17 -6.66 5.38 -1.73
C MET A 17 -7.32 4.33 -2.61
N ARG A 18 -7.92 3.29 -2.02
CA ARG A 18 -8.44 2.15 -2.77
C ARG A 18 -9.82 2.37 -3.41
N GLY A 19 -10.53 3.41 -3.01
CA GLY A 19 -11.77 3.84 -3.65
C GLY A 19 -11.53 4.97 -4.63
N ARG A 20 -11.33 6.19 -4.11
CA ARG A 20 -11.27 7.40 -4.93
C ARG A 20 -10.06 7.42 -5.87
N GLN A 21 -8.85 7.23 -5.34
CA GLN A 21 -7.64 7.35 -6.17
C GLN A 21 -7.52 6.22 -7.21
N LEU A 22 -7.97 4.99 -6.90
CA LEU A 22 -8.06 3.94 -7.92
C LEU A 22 -9.10 4.25 -9.00
N ALA A 23 -10.22 4.90 -8.67
CA ALA A 23 -11.17 5.37 -9.67
C ALA A 23 -10.53 6.42 -10.60
N ASP A 24 -9.75 7.35 -10.04
CA ASP A 24 -9.01 8.35 -10.81
C ASP A 24 -7.94 7.69 -11.71
N ILE A 25 -7.23 6.67 -11.20
CA ILE A 25 -6.28 5.88 -12.00
C ILE A 25 -7.01 5.14 -13.12
N ALA A 26 -8.17 4.52 -12.85
CA ALA A 26 -8.96 3.84 -13.88
C ALA A 26 -9.35 4.78 -15.03
N LEU A 27 -9.71 6.03 -14.73
CA LEU A 27 -10.01 7.07 -15.72
C LEU A 27 -8.81 7.45 -16.61
N SER A 28 -7.57 7.19 -16.18
CA SER A 28 -6.37 7.38 -17.01
C SER A 28 -6.05 6.19 -17.94
N THR A 29 -6.92 5.17 -17.98
CA THR A 29 -6.74 3.96 -18.80
C THR A 29 -7.86 3.80 -19.82
N ARG A 30 -7.84 2.70 -20.59
CA ARG A 30 -8.96 2.30 -21.45
C ARG A 30 -10.28 2.05 -20.71
N LEU A 31 -10.26 1.94 -19.38
CA LEU A 31 -11.50 1.84 -18.58
C LEU A 31 -12.34 3.12 -18.61
N SER A 32 -11.76 4.25 -19.01
CA SER A 32 -12.48 5.52 -19.25
C SER A 32 -13.56 5.44 -20.33
N GLU A 33 -13.53 4.43 -21.19
CA GLU A 33 -14.60 4.14 -22.16
C GLU A 33 -15.88 3.63 -21.49
N ARG A 34 -15.80 3.26 -20.20
CA ARG A 34 -16.93 2.85 -19.35
C ARG A 34 -17.22 3.97 -18.35
N GLU A 35 -18.45 4.02 -17.83
CA GLU A 35 -18.76 4.90 -16.71
C GLU A 35 -17.95 4.48 -15.48
N VAL A 36 -17.04 5.34 -14.99
CA VAL A 36 -16.25 5.12 -13.77
C VAL A 36 -16.67 6.13 -12.71
N THR A 37 -17.14 5.65 -11.56
CA THR A 37 -17.58 6.53 -10.47
C THR A 37 -17.02 6.09 -9.12
N TYR A 38 -16.73 7.04 -8.24
CA TYR A 38 -16.54 6.80 -6.81
C TYR A 38 -17.82 7.17 -6.07
N THR A 39 -18.52 6.19 -5.48
CA THR A 39 -19.88 6.37 -4.95
C THR A 39 -20.06 5.75 -3.58
N ALA A 40 -20.96 6.35 -2.79
CA ALA A 40 -21.39 5.78 -1.52
C ALA A 40 -22.13 4.45 -1.76
N LEU A 41 -21.99 3.54 -0.80
CA LEU A 41 -22.70 2.28 -0.76
C LEU A 41 -24.21 2.54 -0.73
N SER A 42 -24.89 2.03 -1.75
CA SER A 42 -26.34 1.96 -1.84
C SER A 42 -26.71 0.56 -2.33
N LEU A 43 -27.73 -0.04 -1.73
CA LEU A 43 -28.21 -1.32 -2.22
C LEU A 43 -28.87 -1.17 -3.60
N ASP A 44 -29.33 0.04 -3.98
CA ASP A 44 -30.03 0.34 -5.24
C ASP A 44 -29.13 0.41 -6.48
N LEU A 45 -27.83 0.20 -6.31
CA LEU A 45 -26.92 0.03 -7.43
C LEU A 45 -27.34 -1.20 -8.26
N ARG A 46 -27.28 -1.06 -9.59
CA ARG A 46 -27.69 -2.08 -10.57
C ARG A 46 -26.71 -2.14 -11.74
N ASP A 47 -26.69 -3.31 -12.38
CA ASP A 47 -26.07 -3.56 -13.68
C ASP A 47 -24.65 -3.00 -13.79
N SER A 48 -23.82 -3.24 -12.78
CA SER A 48 -22.47 -2.66 -12.66
C SER A 48 -21.44 -3.61 -12.08
N ASP A 49 -20.18 -3.43 -12.48
CA ASP A 49 -19.03 -3.94 -11.72
C ASP A 49 -18.82 -3.05 -10.49
N LEU A 50 -18.97 -3.62 -9.29
CA LEU A 50 -18.81 -2.94 -8.01
C LEU A 50 -17.48 -3.34 -7.37
N PHE A 51 -16.55 -2.40 -7.29
CA PHE A 51 -15.32 -2.54 -6.51
C PHE A 51 -15.63 -2.14 -5.07
N LEU A 52 -15.82 -3.13 -4.20
CA LEU A 52 -16.19 -2.95 -2.80
C LEU A 52 -14.92 -2.71 -1.98
N THR A 53 -14.71 -1.46 -1.57
CA THR A 53 -13.61 -1.14 -0.64
C THR A 53 -13.80 -1.85 0.70
N LYS A 54 -12.70 -2.07 1.42
CA LYS A 54 -12.67 -2.58 2.80
C LYS A 54 -13.79 -2.06 3.70
N GLY A 55 -14.03 -0.75 3.73
CA GLY A 55 -15.11 -0.16 4.53
C GLY A 55 -16.52 -0.53 4.05
N ALA A 56 -16.72 -0.66 2.74
CA ALA A 56 -17.97 -1.15 2.17
C ALA A 56 -18.22 -2.61 2.53
N LEU A 57 -17.20 -3.47 2.43
CA LEU A 57 -17.28 -4.88 2.83
C LEU A 57 -17.68 -5.05 4.29
N LYS A 58 -17.15 -4.21 5.19
CA LYS A 58 -17.56 -4.19 6.61
C LYS A 58 -19.00 -3.82 6.87
N SER A 59 -19.64 -3.12 5.93
CA SER A 59 -20.98 -2.58 6.08
C SER A 59 -22.04 -3.44 5.38
N LEU A 60 -21.62 -4.56 4.78
CA LEU A 60 -22.49 -5.48 4.05
C LEU A 60 -22.56 -6.81 4.78
N ASP A 61 -23.77 -7.30 5.00
CA ASP A 61 -24.04 -8.68 5.39
C ASP A 61 -24.35 -9.54 4.15
N ALA A 62 -24.59 -10.84 4.37
CA ALA A 62 -24.88 -11.79 3.29
C ALA A 62 -26.15 -11.40 2.50
N VAL A 63 -27.17 -10.88 3.17
CA VAL A 63 -28.44 -10.49 2.53
C VAL A 63 -28.23 -9.29 1.61
N ALA A 64 -27.49 -8.30 2.08
CA ALA A 64 -27.15 -7.11 1.31
C ALA A 64 -26.29 -7.44 0.08
N LEU A 65 -25.31 -8.35 0.22
CA LEU A 65 -24.51 -8.85 -0.90
C LEU A 65 -25.38 -9.57 -1.94
N GLU A 66 -26.30 -10.44 -1.48
CA GLU A 66 -27.20 -11.16 -2.37
C GLU A 66 -28.14 -10.19 -3.11
N GLN A 67 -28.67 -9.18 -2.43
CA GLN A 67 -29.51 -8.14 -3.03
C GLN A 67 -28.76 -7.38 -4.13
N LEU A 68 -27.50 -7.01 -3.90
CA LEU A 68 -26.66 -6.37 -4.92
C LEU A 68 -26.45 -7.29 -6.12
N ARG A 69 -26.20 -8.59 -5.89
CA ARG A 69 -26.05 -9.58 -6.98
C ARG A 69 -27.34 -9.74 -7.80
N HIS A 70 -28.49 -9.90 -7.15
CA HIS A 70 -29.80 -10.02 -7.83
C HIS A 70 -30.16 -8.79 -8.67
N ARG A 71 -29.52 -7.66 -8.41
CA ARG A 71 -29.63 -6.41 -9.15
C ARG A 71 -28.71 -6.32 -10.38
N GLY A 72 -28.13 -7.45 -10.80
CA GLY A 72 -27.29 -7.54 -12.01
C GLY A 72 -25.86 -7.04 -11.81
N ASN A 73 -25.42 -6.87 -10.56
CA ASN A 73 -24.06 -6.41 -10.28
C ASN A 73 -23.07 -7.58 -10.20
N ARG A 74 -21.84 -7.32 -10.66
CA ARG A 74 -20.66 -8.13 -10.35
C ARG A 74 -19.91 -7.51 -9.18
N LEU A 75 -19.53 -8.31 -8.20
CA LEU A 75 -18.95 -7.86 -6.94
C LEU A 75 -17.47 -8.21 -6.86
N PHE A 76 -16.62 -7.22 -6.62
CA PHE A 76 -15.18 -7.39 -6.44
C PHE A 76 -14.79 -6.91 -5.04
N ALA A 77 -14.30 -7.81 -4.20
CA ALA A 77 -13.96 -7.52 -2.81
C ALA A 77 -12.49 -7.10 -2.67
N ASP A 78 -12.22 -5.88 -2.18
CA ASP A 78 -10.87 -5.40 -1.83
C ASP A 78 -10.73 -5.27 -0.30
N PRO A 79 -10.37 -6.36 0.42
CA PRO A 79 -10.18 -6.32 1.87
C PRO A 79 -8.92 -5.55 2.29
N VAL A 80 -8.04 -5.23 1.33
CA VAL A 80 -6.72 -4.64 1.53
C VAL A 80 -5.81 -5.53 2.37
N ASP A 81 -5.90 -5.42 3.70
CA ASP A 81 -5.07 -6.12 4.67
C ASP A 81 -5.88 -6.89 5.73
N GLU A 82 -7.21 -6.87 5.63
CA GLU A 82 -8.08 -7.61 6.55
C GLU A 82 -8.41 -9.03 6.10
N ALA A 83 -8.78 -9.86 7.07
CA ALA A 83 -9.27 -11.20 6.79
C ALA A 83 -10.65 -11.14 6.11
N LEU A 84 -10.83 -11.99 5.11
CA LEU A 84 -12.12 -12.23 4.46
C LEU A 84 -12.63 -13.62 4.90
N SER A 85 -13.93 -13.75 5.13
CA SER A 85 -14.53 -15.06 5.41
C SER A 85 -14.66 -15.88 4.12
N ASP A 86 -14.68 -17.21 4.27
CA ASP A 86 -14.86 -18.12 3.12
C ASP A 86 -16.23 -17.94 2.47
N ASP A 87 -17.26 -17.64 3.26
CA ASP A 87 -18.61 -17.34 2.77
C ASP A 87 -18.63 -16.09 1.88
N LEU A 88 -17.97 -15.00 2.32
CA LEU A 88 -17.92 -13.77 1.54
C LEU A 88 -17.08 -13.98 0.26
N ALA A 89 -15.92 -14.64 0.36
CA ALA A 89 -15.10 -14.97 -0.79
C ALA A 89 -15.83 -15.86 -1.82
N SER A 90 -16.76 -16.70 -1.38
CA SER A 90 -17.59 -17.53 -2.26
C SER A 90 -18.80 -16.79 -2.85
N ALA A 91 -19.21 -15.67 -2.25
CA ALA A 91 -20.37 -14.89 -2.65
C ALA A 91 -20.06 -13.76 -3.66
N VAL A 92 -18.78 -13.48 -3.92
CA VAL A 92 -18.33 -12.41 -4.83
C VAL A 92 -17.80 -12.98 -6.15
N ASP A 93 -17.79 -12.15 -7.18
CA ASP A 93 -17.29 -12.51 -8.51
C ASP A 93 -15.75 -12.45 -8.60
N GLY A 94 -15.11 -11.76 -7.65
CA GLY A 94 -13.68 -11.84 -7.45
C GLY A 94 -13.20 -11.21 -6.15
N VAL A 95 -12.04 -11.66 -5.70
CA VAL A 95 -11.30 -11.03 -4.58
C VAL A 95 -10.05 -10.36 -5.12
N VAL A 96 -9.84 -9.11 -4.71
CA VAL A 96 -8.72 -8.28 -5.09
C VAL A 96 -7.69 -8.30 -3.97
N ALA A 97 -6.53 -8.87 -4.24
CA ALA A 97 -5.39 -8.83 -3.35
C ALA A 97 -4.62 -7.50 -3.53
N ALA A 98 -4.41 -6.78 -2.43
CA ALA A 98 -3.63 -5.53 -2.42
C ALA A 98 -2.12 -5.73 -2.14
N SER A 99 -1.71 -6.99 -1.95
CA SER A 99 -0.33 -7.41 -1.70
C SER A 99 -0.07 -8.76 -2.38
N ARG A 100 1.19 -9.05 -2.65
CA ARG A 100 1.57 -10.30 -3.31
C ARG A 100 1.41 -11.50 -2.39
N THR A 101 1.73 -11.35 -1.10
CA THR A 101 1.47 -12.41 -0.12
C THR A 101 -0.02 -12.71 0.01
N ALA A 102 -0.90 -11.69 -0.02
CA ALA A 102 -2.35 -11.93 -0.08
C ALA A 102 -2.74 -12.68 -1.34
N PHE A 103 -2.21 -12.29 -2.49
CA PHE A 103 -2.55 -12.92 -3.76
C PHE A 103 -2.27 -14.42 -3.76
N ASP A 104 -1.09 -14.82 -3.28
CA ASP A 104 -0.71 -16.23 -3.21
C ASP A 104 -1.56 -17.01 -2.19
N ASP A 105 -1.77 -16.44 -1.00
CA ASP A 105 -2.58 -17.07 0.05
C ASP A 105 -4.04 -17.22 -0.38
N TYR A 106 -4.64 -16.18 -0.96
CA TYR A 106 -6.02 -16.20 -1.43
C TYR A 106 -6.22 -17.21 -2.57
N ARG A 107 -5.25 -17.34 -3.49
CA ARG A 107 -5.30 -18.36 -4.55
C ARG A 107 -5.22 -19.79 -4.00
N ALA A 108 -4.41 -20.00 -2.97
CA ALA A 108 -4.32 -21.30 -2.30
C ALA A 108 -5.60 -21.61 -1.50
N ARG A 109 -6.15 -20.61 -0.80
CA ARG A 109 -7.31 -20.75 0.07
C ARG A 109 -8.64 -20.87 -0.67
N TRP A 110 -8.83 -20.10 -1.74
CA TRP A 110 -10.08 -20.06 -2.52
C TRP A 110 -9.84 -20.43 -3.99
N PRO A 111 -9.48 -21.68 -4.31
CA PRO A 111 -9.12 -22.10 -5.67
C PRO A 111 -10.27 -22.00 -6.69
N ARG A 112 -11.51 -21.79 -6.24
CA ARG A 112 -12.70 -21.62 -7.09
C ARG A 112 -13.14 -20.17 -7.23
N THR A 113 -12.62 -19.25 -6.41
CA THR A 113 -12.93 -17.82 -6.50
C THR A 113 -11.90 -17.16 -7.39
N PRO A 114 -12.29 -16.33 -8.38
CA PRO A 114 -11.34 -15.53 -9.13
C PRO A 114 -10.56 -14.59 -8.19
N ILE A 115 -9.24 -14.75 -8.15
CA ILE A 115 -8.34 -13.88 -7.39
C ILE A 115 -7.55 -13.04 -8.36
N ALA A 116 -7.61 -11.72 -8.20
CA ALA A 116 -6.84 -10.75 -8.98
C ALA A 116 -5.90 -9.98 -8.07
N ILE A 117 -4.79 -9.50 -8.63
CA ILE A 117 -3.88 -8.59 -7.93
C ILE A 117 -4.12 -7.16 -8.44
N VAL A 118 -4.34 -6.25 -7.51
CA VAL A 118 -4.19 -4.82 -7.72
C VAL A 118 -3.33 -4.33 -6.57
N ASP A 119 -2.01 -4.34 -6.78
CA ASP A 119 -1.01 -3.90 -5.82
C ASP A 119 -1.43 -2.56 -5.19
N HIS A 120 -1.11 -2.36 -3.91
CA HIS A 120 -1.34 -1.07 -3.31
C HIS A 120 -0.52 0.01 -4.02
N HIS A 121 -1.10 1.19 -4.24
CA HIS A 121 -0.40 2.31 -4.87
C HIS A 121 0.00 3.36 -3.82
N VAL A 122 0.87 4.28 -4.24
CA VAL A 122 1.28 5.44 -3.43
C VAL A 122 0.25 6.55 -3.60
N ASP A 123 0.04 7.36 -2.56
CA ASP A 123 -0.79 8.56 -2.67
C ASP A 123 -0.24 9.48 -3.78
N PRO A 124 -1.03 9.82 -4.83
CA PRO A 124 -0.56 10.64 -5.95
C PRO A 124 0.05 11.98 -5.54
N ARG A 125 -0.34 12.53 -4.38
CA ARG A 125 0.21 13.79 -3.85
C ARG A 125 1.68 13.66 -3.46
N VAL A 126 2.14 12.45 -3.15
CA VAL A 126 3.57 12.15 -2.97
C VAL A 126 4.29 12.38 -4.30
N LEU A 127 3.76 11.87 -5.42
CA LEU A 127 4.39 12.07 -6.73
C LEU A 127 4.48 13.56 -7.09
N ASP A 128 3.47 14.35 -6.74
CA ASP A 128 3.46 15.79 -7.01
C ASP A 128 4.50 16.57 -6.20
N ILE A 129 4.63 16.30 -4.89
CA ILE A 129 5.63 17.00 -4.06
C ILE A 129 7.06 16.62 -4.45
N MET A 130 7.25 15.38 -4.92
CA MET A 130 8.56 14.84 -5.29
C MET A 130 9.04 15.27 -6.69
N ARG A 131 8.26 16.09 -7.42
CA ARG A 131 8.70 16.68 -8.70
C ARG A 131 9.84 17.70 -8.54
N THR A 132 9.99 18.26 -7.34
CA THR A 132 11.06 19.23 -7.06
C THR A 132 12.36 18.47 -6.78
N PRO A 133 13.47 18.80 -7.47
CA PRO A 133 14.77 18.21 -7.15
C PRO A 133 15.13 18.41 -5.68
N ARG A 134 15.82 17.43 -5.11
CA ARG A 134 16.29 17.45 -3.73
C ARG A 134 17.78 17.22 -3.72
N ASP A 135 18.49 18.11 -3.05
CA ASP A 135 19.92 17.97 -2.83
C ASP A 135 20.14 17.64 -1.35
N PHE A 136 20.84 16.53 -1.14
CA PHE A 136 21.27 16.09 0.17
C PHE A 136 22.79 16.05 0.19
N ASP A 137 23.37 16.46 1.31
CA ASP A 137 24.78 16.33 1.64
C ASP A 137 25.07 15.07 2.47
N GLU A 138 24.03 14.45 3.02
CA GLU A 138 24.11 13.29 3.90
C GLU A 138 22.85 12.41 3.83
N ALA A 139 22.91 11.24 4.46
CA ALA A 139 21.74 10.38 4.67
C ALA A 139 20.84 10.94 5.80
N ARG A 140 19.61 11.32 5.46
CA ARG A 140 18.56 11.83 6.35
C ARG A 140 17.42 10.82 6.46
N PHE A 141 17.13 10.37 7.68
CA PHE A 141 16.18 9.28 7.93
C PHE A 141 14.82 9.80 8.39
N GLY A 142 13.75 9.27 7.82
CA GLY A 142 12.37 9.60 8.21
C GLY A 142 11.49 8.36 8.39
N TYR A 143 10.69 8.34 9.45
CA TYR A 143 9.59 7.40 9.63
C TYR A 143 8.26 8.10 9.42
N PHE A 144 7.42 7.56 8.54
CA PHE A 144 6.07 8.08 8.28
C PHE A 144 5.03 7.00 8.61
N GLY A 145 4.30 7.18 9.70
CA GLY A 145 3.30 6.21 10.14
C GLY A 145 2.88 6.35 11.60
N GLU A 146 2.04 5.40 12.00
CA GLU A 146 1.63 5.20 13.39
C GLU A 146 2.82 4.73 14.25
N GLN A 147 3.31 5.58 15.17
CA GLN A 147 4.51 5.29 15.96
C GLN A 147 4.40 4.02 16.82
N MET A 148 3.19 3.59 17.17
CA MET A 148 2.96 2.32 17.87
C MET A 148 3.42 1.09 17.06
N ASN A 149 3.47 1.20 15.73
CA ASN A 149 3.80 0.10 14.81
C ASN A 149 5.31 -0.07 14.58
N THR A 150 6.14 0.82 15.13
CA THR A 150 7.59 0.84 14.88
C THR A 150 8.41 0.76 16.17
N ILE A 151 9.69 0.41 16.04
CA ILE A 151 10.62 0.44 17.15
C ILE A 151 11.21 1.84 17.22
N ARG A 152 10.93 2.51 18.34
CA ARG A 152 11.38 3.86 18.63
C ARG A 152 11.95 3.87 20.04
N SER A 153 13.18 4.34 20.18
CA SER A 153 13.83 4.61 21.45
C SER A 153 14.36 6.04 21.46
N LYS A 154 14.82 6.52 22.63
CA LYS A 154 15.44 7.84 22.74
C LYS A 154 16.67 7.99 21.82
N ARG A 155 17.41 6.91 21.59
CA ARG A 155 18.60 6.92 20.71
C ARG A 155 18.22 6.94 19.24
N ILE A 156 17.28 6.08 18.82
CA ILE A 156 16.79 6.06 17.44
C ILE A 156 16.10 7.39 17.09
N ALA A 157 15.32 7.96 18.00
CA ALA A 157 14.64 9.25 17.80
C ALA A 157 15.59 10.46 17.69
N ARG A 158 16.89 10.32 17.96
CA ARG A 158 17.88 11.36 17.70
C ARG A 158 18.40 11.36 16.26
N VAL A 159 18.21 10.25 15.54
CA VAL A 159 18.79 10.03 14.21
C VAL A 159 17.74 9.76 13.14
N VAL A 160 16.51 9.43 13.53
CA VAL A 160 15.35 9.27 12.64
C VAL A 160 14.31 10.32 13.02
N ASP A 161 13.85 11.08 12.03
CA ASP A 161 12.72 11.98 12.18
C ASP A 161 11.41 11.18 12.15
N PHE A 162 10.63 11.23 13.24
CA PHE A 162 9.38 10.48 13.35
C PHE A 162 8.19 11.39 13.08
N VAL A 163 7.58 11.21 11.91
CA VAL A 163 6.38 11.92 11.49
C VAL A 163 5.17 11.00 11.72
N GLN A 164 4.30 11.42 12.64
CA GLN A 164 3.06 10.71 12.93
C GLN A 164 2.11 10.82 11.73
N VAL A 165 1.65 9.68 11.22
CA VAL A 165 0.63 9.61 10.17
C VAL A 165 -0.47 8.71 10.68
N SER A 166 -1.68 9.26 10.82
CA SER A 166 -2.84 8.48 11.25
C SER A 166 -3.77 8.15 10.10
N THR A 167 -4.31 6.93 10.12
CA THR A 167 -5.32 6.49 9.15
C THR A 167 -6.75 6.86 9.57
N ALA A 168 -6.92 7.42 10.78
CA ALA A 168 -8.22 7.78 11.35
C ALA A 168 -8.62 9.25 11.09
N VAL A 169 -7.65 10.12 10.79
CA VAL A 169 -7.86 11.55 10.54
C VAL A 169 -7.11 11.93 9.28
N ILE A 170 -7.72 12.76 8.43
CA ILE A 170 -7.06 13.32 7.26
C ILE A 170 -6.09 14.41 7.75
N ASP A 171 -4.82 14.07 7.79
CA ASP A 171 -3.71 15.02 7.97
C ASP A 171 -2.71 14.77 6.85
N ASP A 172 -2.50 15.78 6.02
CA ASP A 172 -1.61 15.73 4.86
C ASP A 172 -0.27 16.42 5.13
N SER A 173 -0.08 16.98 6.33
CA SER A 173 1.13 17.72 6.69
C SER A 173 2.40 16.86 6.61
N TRP A 174 2.27 15.54 6.76
CA TRP A 174 3.37 14.61 6.62
C TRP A 174 3.92 14.53 5.19
N ILE A 175 3.09 14.79 4.16
CA ILE A 175 3.52 14.76 2.75
C ILE A 175 4.57 15.85 2.52
N ALA A 176 4.37 17.03 3.12
CA ALA A 176 5.34 18.13 3.06
C ALA A 176 6.67 17.82 3.74
N ARG A 177 6.74 16.75 4.55
CA ARG A 177 7.97 16.29 5.23
C ARG A 177 8.74 15.24 4.42
N LEU A 178 8.14 14.66 3.39
CA LEU A 178 8.83 13.68 2.54
C LEU A 178 10.07 14.24 1.83
N PRO A 179 10.05 15.48 1.30
CA PRO A 179 11.23 16.04 0.63
C PRO A 179 12.44 16.26 1.55
N THR A 180 12.27 16.20 2.88
CA THR A 180 13.36 16.48 3.84
C THR A 180 14.18 15.25 4.20
N VAL A 181 13.87 14.08 3.64
CA VAL A 181 14.57 12.81 3.91
C VAL A 181 14.89 12.07 2.62
N ASN A 182 15.95 11.25 2.63
CA ASN A 182 16.37 10.39 1.52
C ASN A 182 16.54 8.91 1.92
N VAL A 183 16.25 8.58 3.19
CA VAL A 183 16.14 7.21 3.69
C VAL A 183 14.86 7.07 4.51
N HIS A 184 14.01 6.12 4.14
CA HIS A 184 12.82 5.80 4.89
C HIS A 184 13.14 4.72 5.93
N TYR A 185 12.83 5.01 7.18
CA TYR A 185 12.86 4.04 8.26
C TYR A 185 11.58 3.19 8.18
N GLY A 186 11.74 1.90 7.85
CA GLY A 186 10.65 0.96 7.62
C GLY A 186 10.49 -0.09 8.73
N ILE A 187 11.28 0.00 9.81
CA ILE A 187 11.32 -1.04 10.85
C ILE A 187 9.98 -1.16 11.58
N ARG A 188 9.45 -2.38 11.68
CA ARG A 188 8.16 -2.70 12.32
C ARG A 188 8.34 -3.49 13.61
N ARG A 189 7.46 -3.29 14.59
CA ARG A 189 7.30 -4.26 15.68
C ARG A 189 6.57 -5.49 15.14
N SER A 190 7.00 -6.68 15.54
CA SER A 190 6.24 -7.90 15.25
C SER A 190 4.90 -7.87 15.97
N ARG A 191 3.81 -8.17 15.25
CA ARG A 191 2.46 -8.32 15.79
C ARG A 191 1.77 -9.49 15.10
N ALA A 192 1.10 -10.34 15.88
CA ALA A 192 0.40 -11.51 15.36
C ALA A 192 -0.79 -11.17 14.41
N LEU A 193 -1.23 -9.92 14.39
CA LEU A 193 -2.39 -9.43 13.62
C LEU A 193 -2.03 -8.88 12.23
N ASP A 194 -0.76 -8.89 11.84
CA ASP A 194 -0.34 -8.46 10.51
C ASP A 194 -0.49 -9.64 9.52
N HIS A 195 -1.69 -9.81 8.93
CA HIS A 195 -1.93 -10.85 7.92
C HIS A 195 -1.13 -10.55 6.63
N HIS A 196 -1.72 -9.81 5.70
CA HIS A 196 -1.15 -9.58 4.37
C HIS A 196 -0.96 -8.10 4.06
N LYS A 197 -0.37 -7.38 5.01
CA LYS A 197 -0.23 -5.92 4.89
C LYS A 197 0.63 -5.54 3.67
N PRO A 198 0.11 -4.68 2.77
CA PRO A 198 0.88 -4.21 1.62
C PRO A 198 2.17 -3.47 1.99
N PHE A 199 3.15 -3.47 1.09
CA PHE A 199 4.46 -2.82 1.26
C PHE A 199 4.43 -1.30 1.04
N LEU A 200 3.37 -0.62 1.48
CA LEU A 200 3.12 0.81 1.20
C LEU A 200 4.27 1.73 1.65
N LYS A 201 4.96 1.43 2.76
CA LYS A 201 6.14 2.20 3.19
C LYS A 201 7.29 2.11 2.18
N GLY A 202 7.50 0.92 1.61
CA GLY A 202 8.47 0.71 0.53
C GLY A 202 8.07 1.44 -0.75
N PHE A 203 6.79 1.35 -1.13
CA PHE A 203 6.29 2.07 -2.31
C PHE A 203 6.41 3.58 -2.14
N THR A 204 6.11 4.11 -0.95
CA THR A 204 6.28 5.53 -0.66
C THR A 204 7.75 5.94 -0.74
N ALA A 205 8.67 5.15 -0.17
CA ALA A 205 10.11 5.40 -0.28
C ALA A 205 10.59 5.39 -1.74
N ALA A 206 10.10 4.43 -2.53
CA ALA A 206 10.37 4.29 -3.96
C ALA A 206 9.91 5.51 -4.76
N ALA A 207 8.64 5.93 -4.57
CA ALA A 207 8.08 7.13 -5.17
C ALA A 207 8.82 8.41 -4.74
N CYS A 208 9.39 8.41 -3.53
CA CYS A 208 10.27 9.46 -3.05
C CYS A 208 11.71 9.32 -3.54
N HIS A 209 12.05 8.42 -4.47
CA HIS A 209 13.43 8.15 -4.90
C HIS A 209 14.41 8.03 -3.71
N SER A 210 13.97 7.32 -2.67
CA SER A 210 14.64 7.24 -1.37
C SER A 210 14.85 5.78 -1.00
N LEU A 211 15.93 5.49 -0.28
CA LEU A 211 16.19 4.15 0.23
C LEU A 211 15.18 3.76 1.31
N ILE A 212 15.08 2.47 1.63
CA ILE A 212 14.33 1.98 2.79
C ILE A 212 15.18 1.06 3.66
N LEU A 213 15.24 1.34 4.96
CA LEU A 213 15.76 0.41 5.98
C LEU A 213 14.60 -0.43 6.52
N ILE A 214 14.61 -1.74 6.29
CA ILE A 214 13.52 -2.64 6.69
C ILE A 214 14.06 -4.02 7.06
N GLN A 215 13.33 -4.78 7.88
CA GLN A 215 13.73 -6.13 8.27
C GLN A 215 13.61 -7.11 7.11
N HIS A 216 14.63 -7.96 6.97
CA HIS A 216 14.66 -8.99 5.94
C HIS A 216 13.54 -10.02 6.12
N ASP A 217 12.99 -10.24 7.31
CA ASP A 217 11.94 -11.23 7.58
C ASP A 217 10.52 -10.80 7.17
N GLN A 218 10.34 -9.56 6.71
CA GLN A 218 9.04 -9.07 6.25
C GLN A 218 8.64 -9.75 4.93
N ALA A 219 7.67 -10.67 5.01
CA ALA A 219 7.26 -11.51 3.89
C ALA A 219 6.89 -10.71 2.62
N GLU A 220 6.06 -9.67 2.76
CA GLU A 220 5.68 -8.85 1.61
C GLU A 220 6.86 -8.03 1.08
N ALA A 221 7.76 -7.51 1.92
CA ALA A 221 8.93 -6.77 1.45
C ALA A 221 9.85 -7.65 0.59
N ARG A 222 10.00 -8.95 0.92
CA ARG A 222 10.73 -9.93 0.10
C ARG A 222 10.13 -10.18 -1.28
N ARG A 223 8.86 -9.82 -1.49
CA ARG A 223 8.23 -9.89 -2.81
C ARG A 223 8.63 -8.73 -3.73
N TRP A 224 9.29 -7.71 -3.20
CA TRP A 224 9.60 -6.45 -3.90
C TRP A 224 11.09 -6.13 -3.92
N LEU A 225 11.77 -6.31 -2.80
CA LEU A 225 13.20 -6.08 -2.68
C LEU A 225 13.96 -7.37 -2.99
N PRO A 226 15.07 -7.30 -3.75
CA PRO A 226 15.86 -8.47 -4.06
C PRO A 226 16.56 -9.03 -2.81
N PRO A 227 16.93 -10.33 -2.80
CA PRO A 227 17.56 -10.97 -1.65
C PRO A 227 18.85 -10.32 -1.18
N ASP A 228 19.57 -9.64 -2.08
CA ASP A 228 20.84 -8.95 -1.88
C ASP A 228 20.70 -7.44 -1.62
N TYR A 229 19.47 -6.90 -1.55
CA TYR A 229 19.25 -5.48 -1.30
C TYR A 229 20.09 -4.99 -0.09
N PRO A 230 20.91 -3.93 -0.27
CA PRO A 230 21.99 -3.62 0.67
C PRO A 230 21.53 -3.15 2.04
N PHE A 231 20.28 -2.72 2.18
CA PHE A 231 19.77 -2.05 3.39
C PHE A 231 18.70 -2.87 4.13
N TRP A 232 18.77 -4.19 3.97
CA TRP A 232 18.08 -5.12 4.85
C TRP A 232 18.67 -5.09 6.28
N LEU A 233 17.81 -4.98 7.29
CA LEU A 233 18.15 -5.41 8.64
C LEU A 233 18.01 -6.94 8.71
N ARG A 234 19.14 -7.65 8.73
CA ARG A 234 19.18 -9.13 8.66
C ARG A 234 19.23 -9.82 10.02
N SER A 235 19.73 -9.14 11.04
CA SER A 235 19.81 -9.63 12.41
C SER A 235 18.47 -9.46 13.13
N ASP A 236 18.40 -9.97 14.36
CA ASP A 236 17.27 -9.71 15.27
C ASP A 236 17.01 -8.21 15.42
N VAL A 237 15.71 -7.89 15.52
CA VAL A 237 15.22 -6.51 15.51
C VAL A 237 15.40 -5.86 16.89
N THR A 238 16.64 -5.47 17.16
CA THR A 238 17.06 -4.85 18.43
C THR A 238 17.51 -3.40 18.21
N GLU A 239 17.45 -2.56 19.25
CA GLU A 239 17.94 -1.18 19.14
C GLU A 239 19.41 -1.09 18.66
N PRO A 240 20.37 -1.87 19.19
CA PRO A 240 21.75 -1.82 18.71
C PRO A 240 21.88 -2.15 17.23
N ALA A 241 21.23 -3.22 16.76
CA ALA A 241 21.30 -3.63 15.37
C ALA A 241 20.66 -2.60 14.41
N ILE A 242 19.57 -1.95 14.85
CA ILE A 242 18.96 -0.85 14.12
C ILE A 242 19.93 0.33 13.97
N LEU A 243 20.59 0.73 15.06
CA LEU A 243 21.54 1.84 15.05
C LEU A 243 22.77 1.53 14.19
N GLU A 244 23.30 0.31 14.28
CA GLU A 244 24.39 -0.16 13.41
C GLU A 244 24.00 -0.12 11.93
N SER A 245 22.77 -0.54 11.59
CA SER A 245 22.27 -0.45 10.22
C SER A 245 22.12 1.00 9.73
N ILE A 246 21.69 1.91 10.61
CA ILE A 246 21.62 3.35 10.31
C ILE A 246 23.01 3.91 10.03
N ASP A 247 24.01 3.55 10.86
CA ASP A 247 25.38 4.01 10.69
C ASP A 247 26.02 3.45 9.41
N ALA A 248 25.75 2.19 9.08
CA ALA A 248 26.18 1.59 7.81
C ALA A 248 25.55 2.29 6.59
N ILE A 249 24.26 2.62 6.64
CA ILE A 249 23.59 3.37 5.57
C ILE A 249 24.22 4.76 5.42
N ARG A 250 24.47 5.47 6.53
CA ARG A 250 25.16 6.78 6.49
C ARG A 250 26.54 6.68 5.85
N ALA A 251 27.34 5.68 6.24
CA ALA A 251 28.67 5.46 5.68
C ALA A 251 28.63 5.13 4.18
N SER A 252 27.53 4.54 3.69
CA SER A 252 27.35 4.23 2.27
C SER A 252 26.95 5.44 1.42
N TYR A 253 26.64 6.60 1.99
CA TYR A 253 26.16 7.77 1.24
C TYR A 253 27.10 8.11 0.07
N GLY A 254 26.53 8.23 -1.14
CA GLY A 254 27.29 8.54 -2.37
C GLY A 254 28.17 7.40 -2.92
N THR A 255 28.25 6.25 -2.24
CA THR A 255 29.00 5.08 -2.71
C THR A 255 28.24 4.30 -3.78
N ALA A 256 28.86 3.24 -4.32
CA ALA A 256 28.21 2.32 -5.26
C ALA A 256 27.01 1.59 -4.62
N GLN A 257 27.15 1.15 -3.38
CA GLN A 257 26.09 0.45 -2.63
C GLN A 257 24.83 1.33 -2.45
N TRP A 258 25.03 2.63 -2.22
CA TRP A 258 23.92 3.59 -2.15
C TRP A 258 23.20 3.74 -3.49
N ARG A 259 23.96 3.86 -4.59
CA ARG A 259 23.39 3.94 -5.94
C ARG A 259 22.61 2.68 -6.31
N GLU A 260 23.16 1.50 -5.99
CA GLU A 260 22.50 0.21 -6.19
C GLU A 260 21.16 0.14 -5.45
N GLY A 261 21.13 0.53 -4.17
CA GLY A 261 19.88 0.61 -3.43
C GLY A 261 18.86 1.57 -4.07
N LEU A 262 19.31 2.73 -4.59
CA LEU A 262 18.42 3.67 -5.28
C LEU A 262 17.91 3.13 -6.62
N GLU A 263 18.69 2.32 -7.32
CA GLU A 263 18.25 1.64 -8.56
C GLU A 263 17.14 0.61 -8.26
N VAL A 264 17.28 -0.17 -7.18
CA VAL A 264 16.22 -1.07 -6.70
C VAL A 264 14.94 -0.29 -6.40
N MET A 265 15.05 0.84 -5.70
CA MET A 265 13.89 1.65 -5.36
C MET A 265 13.24 2.30 -6.60
N ARG A 266 14.02 2.57 -7.65
CA ARG A 266 13.49 3.06 -8.94
C ARG A 266 12.67 1.99 -9.66
N ASP A 267 13.14 0.75 -9.72
CA ASP A 267 12.36 -0.38 -10.28
C ASP A 267 11.01 -0.53 -9.56
N ILE A 268 11.01 -0.44 -8.23
CA ILE A 268 9.78 -0.51 -7.44
C ILE A 268 8.85 0.66 -7.78
N ALA A 269 9.39 1.88 -7.91
CA ALA A 269 8.61 3.07 -8.27
C ALA A 269 7.93 2.91 -9.64
N ASP A 270 8.67 2.40 -10.63
CA ASP A 270 8.15 2.18 -11.98
C ASP A 270 7.02 1.14 -11.97
N ARG A 271 7.21 0.01 -11.26
CA ARG A 271 6.24 -1.09 -11.15
C ARG A 271 5.01 -0.76 -10.32
N THR A 272 5.08 0.26 -9.47
CA THR A 272 3.96 0.74 -8.64
C THR A 272 3.44 2.10 -9.11
N SER A 273 3.86 2.53 -10.31
CA SER A 273 3.39 3.76 -10.94
C SER A 273 1.88 3.71 -11.23
N PRO A 274 1.20 4.88 -11.32
CA PRO A 274 -0.21 4.93 -11.73
C PRO A 274 -0.49 4.16 -13.03
N ALA A 275 0.44 4.18 -13.99
CA ALA A 275 0.31 3.44 -15.24
C ALA A 275 0.32 1.91 -15.01
N SER A 276 1.25 1.40 -14.20
CA SER A 276 1.29 -0.03 -13.86
C SER A 276 0.06 -0.48 -13.06
N ILE A 277 -0.38 0.32 -12.10
CA ILE A 277 -1.60 0.03 -11.33
C ILE A 277 -2.85 0.09 -12.23
N GLY A 278 -2.91 1.06 -13.15
CA GLY A 278 -3.95 1.15 -14.16
C GLY A 278 -4.02 -0.10 -15.05
N ALA A 279 -2.88 -0.64 -15.46
CA ALA A 279 -2.84 -1.90 -16.21
C ALA A 279 -3.40 -3.09 -15.41
N GLN A 280 -3.16 -3.13 -14.09
CA GLN A 280 -3.74 -4.15 -13.21
C GLN A 280 -5.27 -4.00 -13.08
N LEU A 281 -5.78 -2.77 -12.94
CA LEU A 281 -7.23 -2.50 -12.97
C LEU A 281 -7.85 -2.91 -14.30
N VAL A 282 -7.18 -2.62 -15.42
CA VAL A 282 -7.61 -3.03 -16.75
C VAL A 282 -7.71 -4.56 -16.86
N SER A 283 -6.77 -5.29 -16.26
CA SER A 283 -6.80 -6.77 -16.21
C SER A 283 -7.95 -7.29 -15.34
N LEU A 284 -8.21 -6.66 -14.19
CA LEU A 284 -9.31 -7.00 -13.29
C LEU A 284 -10.69 -6.91 -13.96
N PHE A 285 -10.90 -5.86 -14.77
CA PHE A 285 -12.19 -5.55 -15.39
C PHE A 285 -12.27 -5.87 -16.89
N ALA A 286 -11.28 -6.60 -17.43
CA ALA A 286 -11.34 -7.15 -18.79
C ALA A 286 -12.43 -8.23 -18.90
#